data_AF-A0A5D0CYL7-F1
#
_entry.id   AF-A0A5D0CYL7-F1
#
_cell.length_a   1.000
_cell.length_b   1.000
_cell.length_c   1.000
_cell.angle_alpha   90.00
_cell.angle_beta   90.00
_cell.angle_gamma   90.00
#
_symmetry.space_group_name_H-M   'P 1'
#
loop_
_entity.id
_entity.type
_entity.pdbx_description
1 polymer ?
#
loop_
_entity_poly.entity_id
_entity_poly.type
_entity_poly.pdbx_seq_one_letter_code
_entity_poly.pdbx_strand_id
1 'polypeptide(L)'
;MNNPDRISVNVEIYGTSYKIVGSNAEYTKQVARRVDEQMRSIAKMYSHLDTPRLAVLAAVRMAEEAVRAEQLQDELDRTLREKASLAQEISVMQALQTKQEHDYKELQEQHHQLKSDKKQLEDKASRAEAGLKERDEEIRKATARIQELERQLAEQRGSNGQLQAKLRTVEQDARKAKEEREQLQQQLKASAQREEAAKTAEQRAKEHGMKLEQQLKLAHQSIQAADAEAKKHTRSLQEAQERENKLRTELTAAVQNESSWHKLAEKRNDELSRLEITLLEAEERTNSLEEQLRTVTGELEAAKEQRLSEQEKSAQLEEDLQSLKAKLSQVEGERQSAKKAAELAGEDKRQLEEESKRLRLRLEESEREMQEYVALAEELEESRKAAERRENEWREQLAAAQGELASWRETEAELQRQLAEWQQECAAGGERTLTLSAEYGELEKQKEEIAAQLQEITDSYEIISHEYRLLQAEREVEREKVQQREEEYRRLKDDYAKLQNEYNEWIELIEQDQN
;
A
#
# COMPACT_ATOMS: atom_id res chain seq x y z
N MET A 1 62.89 5.60 -71.23
CA MET A 1 62.17 5.12 -72.42
C MET A 1 61.88 3.64 -72.24
N ASN A 2 60.70 3.16 -72.64
CA ASN A 2 60.43 1.79 -73.06
C ASN A 2 59.05 1.81 -73.76
N ASN A 3 59.00 1.48 -75.04
CA ASN A 3 57.75 1.35 -75.79
C ASN A 3 57.40 -0.15 -75.78
N PRO A 4 56.24 -0.59 -75.24
CA PRO A 4 55.88 -2.00 -75.21
C PRO A 4 55.71 -2.56 -76.63
N ASP A 5 55.83 -3.88 -76.78
CA ASP A 5 56.14 -4.60 -78.02
C ASP A 5 55.35 -4.15 -79.26
N ARG A 6 55.98 -3.28 -80.05
CA ARG A 6 55.47 -2.80 -81.34
C ARG A 6 55.76 -3.80 -82.44
N ILE A 7 55.01 -4.91 -82.46
CA ILE A 7 55.16 -5.94 -83.48
C ILE A 7 54.68 -5.38 -84.82
N SER A 8 55.52 -5.48 -85.85
CA SER A 8 55.19 -5.07 -87.21
C SER A 8 54.74 -6.27 -88.05
N VAL A 9 53.56 -6.18 -88.64
CA VAL A 9 52.90 -7.28 -89.35
C VAL A 9 52.49 -6.81 -90.74
N ASN A 10 52.83 -7.61 -91.75
CA ASN A 10 52.31 -7.42 -93.10
C ASN A 10 50.89 -7.99 -93.16
N VAL A 11 49.94 -7.18 -93.61
CA VAL A 11 48.53 -7.55 -93.80
C VAL A 11 48.07 -7.08 -95.19
N GLU A 12 47.13 -7.80 -95.78
CA GLU A 12 46.52 -7.41 -97.06
C GLU A 12 45.14 -6.78 -96.80
N ILE A 13 44.87 -5.62 -97.39
CA ILE A 13 43.59 -4.92 -97.32
C ILE A 13 43.24 -4.44 -98.73
N TYR A 14 42.08 -4.85 -99.23
CA TYR A 14 41.53 -4.53 -100.55
C TYR A 14 42.51 -4.75 -101.71
N GLY A 15 43.26 -5.86 -101.66
CA GLY A 15 44.26 -6.23 -102.67
C GLY A 15 45.60 -5.49 -102.58
N THR A 16 45.81 -4.68 -101.53
CA THR A 16 47.06 -3.96 -101.28
C THR A 16 47.71 -4.44 -99.97
N SER A 17 49.00 -4.75 -100.03
CA SER A 17 49.78 -5.20 -98.86
C SER A 17 50.34 -4.02 -98.06
N TYR A 18 49.91 -3.89 -96.81
CA TYR A 18 50.34 -2.86 -95.87
C TYR A 18 51.16 -3.46 -94.72
N LYS A 19 52.16 -2.71 -94.24
CA LYS A 19 52.96 -3.09 -93.07
C LYS A 19 52.51 -2.26 -91.86
N ILE A 20 51.63 -2.84 -91.05
CA ILE A 20 51.03 -2.20 -89.88
C ILE A 20 51.87 -2.52 -88.63
N VAL A 21 51.77 -1.68 -87.60
CA VAL A 21 52.40 -1.88 -86.29
C VAL A 21 51.31 -1.97 -85.23
N GLY A 22 51.33 -3.02 -84.41
CA GLY A 22 50.31 -3.26 -83.39
C GLY A 22 50.79 -4.15 -82.24
N SER A 23 50.09 -4.11 -81.11
CA SER A 23 50.50 -4.76 -79.86
C SER A 23 50.33 -6.28 -79.85
N ASN A 24 49.55 -6.85 -80.77
CA ASN A 24 49.34 -8.28 -80.92
C ASN A 24 49.18 -8.61 -82.42
N ALA A 25 49.98 -9.54 -82.92
CA ALA A 25 50.02 -9.85 -84.34
C ALA A 25 48.73 -10.49 -84.88
N GLU A 26 48.04 -11.32 -84.09
CA GLU A 26 46.81 -11.99 -84.55
C GLU A 26 45.60 -11.05 -84.47
N TYR A 27 45.52 -10.22 -83.42
CA TYR A 27 44.53 -9.14 -83.32
C TYR A 27 44.68 -8.15 -84.49
N THR A 28 45.92 -7.77 -84.85
CA THR A 28 46.18 -6.86 -85.98
C THR A 28 45.71 -7.46 -87.31
N LYS A 29 45.87 -8.78 -87.54
CA LYS A 29 45.29 -9.47 -88.71
C LYS A 29 43.76 -9.52 -88.66
N GLN A 30 43.16 -9.74 -87.49
CA GLN A 30 41.71 -9.78 -87.31
C GLN A 30 41.08 -8.41 -87.62
N VAL A 31 41.66 -7.32 -87.12
CA VAL A 31 41.25 -5.95 -87.47
C VAL A 31 41.43 -5.70 -88.97
N ALA A 32 42.56 -6.08 -89.57
CA ALA A 32 42.78 -5.92 -91.02
C ALA A 32 41.75 -6.68 -91.88
N ARG A 33 41.36 -7.90 -91.48
CA ARG A 33 40.26 -8.65 -92.13
C ARG A 33 38.93 -7.93 -92.00
N ARG A 34 38.59 -7.40 -90.82
CA ARG A 34 37.37 -6.63 -90.59
C ARG A 34 37.30 -5.36 -91.45
N VAL A 35 38.43 -4.67 -91.67
CA VAL A 35 38.54 -3.52 -92.60
C VAL A 35 38.34 -3.98 -94.05
N ASP A 36 39.00 -5.06 -94.48
CA ASP A 36 38.86 -5.62 -95.84
C ASP A 36 37.41 -6.05 -96.14
N GLU A 37 36.76 -6.73 -95.20
CA GLU A 37 35.34 -7.10 -95.27
C GLU A 37 34.43 -5.88 -95.40
N GLN A 38 34.64 -4.83 -94.60
CA GLN A 38 33.85 -3.59 -94.70
C GLN A 38 34.09 -2.85 -96.01
N MET A 39 35.33 -2.73 -96.49
CA MET A 39 35.62 -2.15 -97.80
C MET A 39 34.96 -2.94 -98.92
N ARG A 40 35.02 -4.28 -98.91
CA ARG A 40 34.32 -5.13 -99.89
C ARG A 40 32.80 -5.08 -99.77
N SER A 41 32.25 -4.84 -98.57
CA SER A 41 30.82 -4.67 -98.35
C SER A 41 30.32 -3.36 -98.95
N ILE A 42 30.99 -2.25 -98.64
CA ILE A 42 30.64 -0.91 -99.12
C ILE A 42 30.83 -0.81 -100.65
N ALA A 43 31.89 -1.44 -101.19
CA ALA A 43 32.13 -1.49 -102.65
C ALA A 43 31.00 -2.18 -103.44
N LYS A 44 30.30 -3.15 -102.85
CA LYS A 44 29.13 -3.80 -103.47
C LYS A 44 27.92 -2.87 -103.53
N MET A 45 27.77 -1.95 -102.57
CA MET A 45 26.66 -0.99 -102.51
C MET A 45 26.94 0.28 -103.33
N TYR A 46 28.20 0.72 -103.39
CA TYR A 46 28.63 1.98 -104.00
C TYR A 46 29.80 1.75 -104.97
N SER A 47 29.52 1.06 -106.09
CA SER A 47 30.51 0.62 -107.09
C SER A 47 31.23 1.74 -107.87
N HIS A 48 30.88 3.00 -107.64
CA HIS A 48 31.43 4.19 -108.30
C HIS A 48 32.44 4.96 -107.43
N LEU A 49 32.74 4.50 -106.22
CA LEU A 49 33.76 5.09 -105.34
C LEU A 49 35.16 4.58 -105.69
N ASP A 50 36.12 5.50 -105.74
CA ASP A 50 37.55 5.21 -105.79
C ASP A 50 38.07 4.66 -104.45
N THR A 51 39.11 3.83 -104.50
CA THR A 51 39.66 3.13 -103.32
C THR A 51 39.97 4.05 -102.12
N PRO A 52 40.52 5.27 -102.29
CA PRO A 52 40.69 6.22 -101.18
C PRO A 52 39.36 6.62 -100.51
N ARG A 53 38.34 7.02 -101.28
CA ARG A 53 37.02 7.38 -100.71
C ARG A 53 36.31 6.18 -100.09
N LEU A 54 36.46 4.99 -100.70
CA LEU A 54 35.97 3.72 -100.14
C LEU A 54 36.60 3.41 -98.78
N ALA A 55 37.93 3.58 -98.65
CA ALA A 55 38.64 3.35 -97.40
C ALA A 55 38.22 4.35 -96.30
N VAL A 56 38.02 5.64 -96.66
CA VAL A 56 37.51 6.65 -95.73
C VAL A 56 36.08 6.31 -95.28
N LEU A 57 35.19 5.90 -96.19
CA LEU A 57 33.81 5.52 -95.83
C LEU A 57 33.76 4.26 -94.96
N ALA A 58 34.66 3.29 -95.19
CA ALA A 58 34.82 2.13 -94.32
C ALA A 58 35.34 2.52 -92.92
N ALA A 59 36.33 3.42 -92.83
CA ALA A 59 36.84 3.93 -91.56
C ALA A 59 35.77 4.71 -90.79
N VAL A 60 34.97 5.55 -91.46
CA VAL A 60 33.84 6.27 -90.85
C VAL A 60 32.78 5.30 -90.33
N ARG A 61 32.39 4.26 -91.09
CA ARG A 61 31.44 3.25 -90.61
C ARG A 61 31.99 2.42 -89.44
N MET A 62 33.28 2.09 -89.43
CA MET A 62 33.89 1.39 -88.30
C MET A 62 34.02 2.28 -87.06
N ALA A 63 34.24 3.59 -87.21
CA ALA A 63 34.19 4.55 -86.12
C ALA A 63 32.75 4.72 -85.57
N GLU A 64 31.75 4.76 -86.44
CA GLU A 64 30.32 4.77 -86.05
C GLU A 64 29.92 3.49 -85.30
N GLU A 65 30.36 2.32 -85.79
CA GLU A 65 30.17 1.04 -85.08
C GLU A 65 30.85 1.03 -83.70
N ALA A 66 32.05 1.60 -83.58
CA ALA A 66 32.78 1.68 -82.31
C ALA A 66 32.10 2.63 -81.32
N VAL A 67 31.76 3.86 -81.72
CA VAL A 67 31.05 4.84 -80.86
C VAL A 67 29.70 4.29 -80.42
N ARG A 68 28.98 3.55 -81.29
CA ARG A 68 27.72 2.90 -80.92
C ARG A 68 27.92 1.73 -79.96
N ALA A 69 29.02 0.99 -80.05
CA ALA A 69 29.37 -0.05 -79.10
C ALA A 69 29.76 0.52 -77.73
N GLU A 70 30.48 1.65 -77.70
CA GLU A 70 30.81 2.40 -76.48
C GLU A 70 29.51 2.91 -75.81
N GLN A 71 28.59 3.51 -76.57
CA GLN A 71 27.27 3.92 -76.07
C GLN A 71 26.46 2.76 -75.45
N LEU A 72 26.42 1.61 -76.12
CA LEU A 72 25.73 0.41 -75.60
C LEU A 72 26.43 -0.18 -74.36
N GLN A 73 27.75 -0.04 -74.24
CA GLN A 73 28.47 -0.41 -73.01
C GLN A 73 28.14 0.55 -71.87
N ASP A 74 28.09 1.85 -72.13
CA ASP A 74 27.68 2.89 -71.17
C ASP A 74 26.24 2.67 -70.66
N GLU A 75 25.31 2.30 -71.54
CA GLU A 75 23.92 1.95 -71.20
C GLU A 75 23.84 0.64 -70.38
N LEU A 76 24.63 -0.38 -70.72
CA LEU A 76 24.72 -1.61 -69.95
C LEU A 76 25.30 -1.36 -68.55
N ASP A 77 26.34 -0.53 -68.44
CA ASP A 77 26.96 -0.20 -67.16
C ASP A 77 26.02 0.62 -66.26
N ARG A 78 25.22 1.53 -66.83
CA ARG A 78 24.16 2.27 -66.11
C ARG A 78 23.09 1.32 -65.59
N THR A 79 22.51 0.49 -66.46
CA THR A 79 21.44 -0.46 -66.07
C THR A 79 21.92 -1.54 -65.10
N LEU A 80 23.20 -1.92 -65.13
CA LEU A 80 23.81 -2.79 -64.11
C LEU A 80 23.95 -2.09 -62.74
N ARG A 81 24.31 -0.80 -62.72
CA ARG A 81 24.39 0.00 -61.48
C ARG A 81 23.00 0.26 -60.89
N GLU A 82 22.01 0.60 -61.71
CA GLU A 82 20.59 0.74 -61.32
C GLU A 82 20.03 -0.58 -60.78
N LYS A 83 20.31 -1.71 -61.43
CA LYS A 83 19.94 -3.03 -60.93
C LYS A 83 20.60 -3.35 -59.58
N ALA A 84 21.84 -2.89 -59.36
CA ALA A 84 22.54 -3.09 -58.09
C ALA A 84 21.96 -2.21 -56.96
N SER A 85 21.60 -0.96 -57.23
CA SER A 85 20.92 -0.11 -56.23
C SER A 85 19.53 -0.65 -55.90
N LEU A 86 18.73 -1.00 -56.90
CA LEU A 86 17.41 -1.61 -56.70
C LEU A 86 17.49 -2.94 -55.92
N ALA A 87 18.50 -3.77 -56.16
CA ALA A 87 18.72 -5.00 -55.38
C ALA A 87 19.06 -4.70 -53.91
N GLN A 88 19.85 -3.65 -53.65
CA GLN A 88 20.17 -3.19 -52.29
C GLN A 88 18.94 -2.58 -51.59
N GLU A 89 18.14 -1.79 -52.30
CA GLU A 89 16.88 -1.21 -51.79
C GLU A 89 15.87 -2.30 -51.45
N ILE A 90 15.69 -3.31 -52.33
CA ILE A 90 14.83 -4.47 -52.06
C ILE A 90 15.32 -5.25 -50.83
N SER A 91 16.63 -5.45 -50.69
CA SER A 91 17.23 -6.11 -49.52
C SER A 91 16.94 -5.34 -48.22
N VAL A 92 17.12 -4.02 -48.22
CA VAL A 92 16.80 -3.15 -47.07
C VAL A 92 15.31 -3.17 -46.76
N MET A 93 14.43 -3.11 -47.77
CA MET A 93 12.97 -3.19 -47.58
C MET A 93 12.52 -4.54 -47.02
N GLN A 94 13.13 -5.66 -47.45
CA GLN A 94 12.87 -6.99 -46.89
C GLN A 94 13.36 -7.13 -45.44
N ALA A 95 14.50 -6.54 -45.10
CA ALA A 95 14.99 -6.48 -43.73
C ALA A 95 14.08 -5.61 -42.84
N LEU A 96 13.57 -4.49 -43.37
CA LEU A 96 12.60 -3.64 -42.67
C LEU A 96 11.27 -4.35 -42.44
N GLN A 97 10.75 -5.05 -43.45
CA GLN A 97 9.50 -5.83 -43.35
C GLN A 97 9.62 -6.98 -42.34
N THR A 98 10.69 -7.77 -42.38
CA THR A 98 10.90 -8.86 -41.42
C THR A 98 11.09 -8.35 -39.99
N LYS A 99 11.70 -7.17 -39.80
CA LYS A 99 11.71 -6.50 -38.50
C LYS A 99 10.31 -6.05 -38.06
N GLN A 100 9.55 -5.35 -38.90
CA GLN A 100 8.19 -4.90 -38.58
C GLN A 100 7.26 -6.09 -38.23
N GLU A 101 7.40 -7.21 -38.94
CA GLU A 101 6.70 -8.46 -38.60
C GLU A 101 7.10 -9.02 -37.23
N HIS A 102 8.37 -8.90 -36.83
CA HIS A 102 8.87 -9.36 -35.54
C HIS A 102 8.38 -8.45 -34.41
N ASP A 103 8.57 -7.14 -34.55
CA ASP A 103 8.12 -6.10 -33.61
C ASP A 103 6.60 -6.24 -33.37
N TYR A 104 5.82 -6.52 -34.42
CA TYR A 104 4.37 -6.74 -34.33
C TYR A 104 3.98 -8.04 -33.61
N LYS A 105 4.75 -9.14 -33.80
CA LYS A 105 4.53 -10.41 -33.09
C LYS A 105 4.84 -10.26 -31.60
N GLU A 106 5.95 -9.62 -31.24
CA GLU A 106 6.27 -9.34 -29.83
C GLU A 106 5.20 -8.46 -29.17
N LEU A 107 4.72 -7.43 -29.86
CA LEU A 107 3.64 -6.57 -29.36
C LEU A 107 2.32 -7.34 -29.16
N GLN A 108 2.00 -8.29 -30.05
CA GLN A 108 0.84 -9.18 -29.86
C GLN A 108 1.00 -10.11 -28.66
N GLU A 109 2.18 -10.71 -28.46
CA GLU A 109 2.48 -11.57 -27.32
C GLU A 109 2.43 -10.79 -25.99
N GLN A 110 3.03 -9.60 -25.93
CA GLN A 110 2.92 -8.68 -24.80
C GLN A 110 1.45 -8.31 -24.50
N HIS A 111 0.65 -8.02 -25.53
CA HIS A 111 -0.78 -7.75 -25.36
C HIS A 111 -1.56 -8.96 -24.82
N HIS A 112 -1.18 -10.18 -25.22
CA HIS A 112 -1.81 -11.41 -24.73
C HIS A 112 -1.44 -11.69 -23.28
N GLN A 113 -0.16 -11.49 -22.92
CA GLN A 113 0.35 -11.61 -21.55
C GLN A 113 -0.32 -10.60 -20.62
N LEU A 114 -0.32 -9.31 -20.97
CA LEU A 114 -1.00 -8.25 -20.20
C LEU A 114 -2.52 -8.52 -20.03
N LYS A 115 -3.16 -9.14 -21.03
CA LYS A 115 -4.58 -9.55 -20.94
C LYS A 115 -4.80 -10.74 -20.01
N SER A 116 -3.88 -11.71 -19.98
CA SER A 116 -3.86 -12.79 -18.98
C SER A 116 -3.68 -12.22 -17.57
N ASP A 117 -2.67 -11.38 -17.38
CA ASP A 117 -2.28 -10.87 -16.07
C ASP A 117 -3.34 -9.90 -15.50
N LYS A 118 -3.93 -9.05 -16.35
CA LYS A 118 -5.10 -8.26 -15.99
C LYS A 118 -6.25 -9.15 -15.47
N LYS A 119 -6.58 -10.24 -16.19
CA LYS A 119 -7.64 -11.15 -15.75
C LYS A 119 -7.29 -11.81 -14.41
N GLN A 120 -6.04 -12.24 -14.22
CA GLN A 120 -5.59 -12.81 -12.95
C GLN A 120 -5.68 -11.81 -11.79
N LEU A 121 -5.46 -10.51 -12.05
CA LEU A 121 -5.63 -9.45 -11.06
C LEU A 121 -7.11 -9.18 -10.76
N GLU A 122 -8.00 -9.21 -11.76
CA GLU A 122 -9.46 -9.13 -11.57
C GLU A 122 -9.99 -10.35 -10.77
N ASP A 123 -9.52 -11.56 -11.08
CA ASP A 123 -9.82 -12.80 -10.35
C ASP A 123 -9.26 -12.80 -8.91
N LYS A 124 -8.14 -12.10 -8.63
CA LYS A 124 -7.59 -11.90 -7.28
C LYS A 124 -8.36 -10.83 -6.49
N ALA A 125 -8.66 -9.69 -7.11
CA ALA A 125 -9.37 -8.58 -6.48
C ALA A 125 -10.79 -8.99 -6.05
N SER A 126 -11.53 -9.69 -6.92
CA SER A 126 -12.87 -10.20 -6.60
C SER A 126 -12.89 -11.21 -5.44
N ARG A 127 -11.85 -12.05 -5.31
CA ARG A 127 -11.67 -12.94 -4.15
C ARG A 127 -11.34 -12.17 -2.87
N ALA A 128 -10.51 -11.13 -2.95
CA ALA A 128 -10.20 -10.28 -1.81
C ALA A 128 -11.44 -9.51 -1.33
N GLU A 129 -12.24 -8.97 -2.24
CA GLU A 129 -13.54 -8.37 -1.93
C GLU A 129 -14.52 -9.35 -1.26
N ALA A 130 -14.56 -10.61 -1.71
CA ALA A 130 -15.41 -11.63 -1.09
C ALA A 130 -14.97 -11.90 0.37
N GLY A 131 -13.67 -12.14 0.60
CA GLY A 131 -13.12 -12.37 1.94
C GLY A 131 -13.25 -11.15 2.87
N LEU A 132 -13.26 -9.93 2.34
CA LEU A 132 -13.58 -8.73 3.12
C LEU A 132 -15.06 -8.69 3.53
N LYS A 133 -15.99 -9.02 2.61
CA LYS A 133 -17.44 -9.09 2.92
C LYS A 133 -17.76 -10.17 3.96
N GLU A 134 -17.09 -11.33 3.88
CA GLU A 134 -17.19 -12.39 4.90
C GLU A 134 -16.69 -11.91 6.27
N ARG A 135 -15.53 -11.25 6.34
CA ARG A 135 -15.00 -10.66 7.58
C ARG A 135 -15.86 -9.54 8.14
N ASP A 136 -16.44 -8.68 7.31
CA ASP A 136 -17.41 -7.66 7.74
C ASP A 136 -18.66 -8.30 8.37
N GLU A 137 -19.13 -9.42 7.84
CA GLU A 137 -20.21 -10.18 8.47
C GLU A 137 -19.78 -10.83 9.79
N GLU A 138 -18.59 -11.40 9.89
CA GLU A 138 -18.05 -11.95 11.14
C GLU A 138 -17.92 -10.87 12.21
N ILE A 139 -17.40 -9.70 11.86
CA ILE A 139 -17.30 -8.53 12.73
C ILE A 139 -18.70 -8.11 13.20
N ARG A 140 -19.70 -7.98 12.30
CA ARG A 140 -21.09 -7.67 12.68
C ARG A 140 -21.69 -8.71 13.64
N LYS A 141 -21.45 -10.00 13.38
CA LYS A 141 -21.90 -11.11 14.26
C LYS A 141 -21.22 -11.02 15.63
N ALA A 142 -19.93 -10.69 15.69
CA ALA A 142 -19.19 -10.47 16.93
C ALA A 142 -19.67 -9.23 17.71
N THR A 143 -19.88 -8.08 17.04
CA THR A 143 -20.40 -6.86 17.67
C THR A 143 -21.80 -7.09 18.26
N ALA A 144 -22.70 -7.75 17.54
CA ALA A 144 -24.01 -8.10 18.05
C ALA A 144 -23.93 -9.04 19.27
N ARG A 145 -22.98 -9.98 19.27
CA ARG A 145 -22.74 -10.87 20.43
C ARG A 145 -22.18 -10.11 21.64
N ILE A 146 -21.30 -9.13 21.42
CA ILE A 146 -20.77 -8.26 22.49
C ILE A 146 -21.91 -7.44 23.11
N GLN A 147 -22.75 -6.78 22.30
CA GLN A 147 -23.89 -5.99 22.79
C GLN A 147 -24.88 -6.80 23.63
N GLU A 148 -25.16 -8.05 23.23
CA GLU A 148 -26.01 -8.95 24.02
C GLU A 148 -25.35 -9.38 25.34
N LEU A 149 -24.03 -9.60 25.37
CA LEU A 149 -23.30 -9.88 26.61
C LEU A 149 -23.22 -8.65 27.53
N GLU A 150 -23.07 -7.45 26.97
CA GLU A 150 -23.14 -6.19 27.72
C GLU A 150 -24.53 -5.97 28.34
N ARG A 151 -25.61 -6.26 27.60
CA ARG A 151 -26.99 -6.26 28.12
C ARG A 151 -27.16 -7.24 29.28
N GLN A 152 -26.70 -8.49 29.11
CA GLN A 152 -26.75 -9.51 30.16
C GLN A 152 -25.94 -9.10 31.41
N LEU A 153 -24.76 -8.48 31.24
CA LEU A 153 -23.97 -7.94 32.35
C LEU A 153 -24.66 -6.75 33.03
N ALA A 154 -25.35 -5.88 32.29
CA ALA A 154 -26.13 -4.79 32.86
C ALA A 154 -27.33 -5.32 33.69
N GLU A 155 -28.04 -6.32 33.17
CA GLU A 155 -29.15 -6.99 33.88
C GLU A 155 -28.66 -7.73 35.14
N GLN A 156 -27.53 -8.44 35.07
CA GLN A 156 -26.90 -9.07 36.24
C GLN A 156 -26.43 -8.04 37.28
N ARG A 157 -25.84 -6.91 36.85
CA ARG A 157 -25.47 -5.80 37.75
C ARG A 157 -26.69 -5.18 38.42
N GLY A 158 -27.79 -4.98 37.68
CA GLY A 158 -29.06 -4.49 38.22
C GLY A 158 -29.67 -5.48 39.24
N SER A 159 -29.70 -6.77 38.92
CA SER A 159 -30.17 -7.83 39.81
C SER A 159 -29.32 -7.94 41.08
N ASN A 160 -27.99 -7.89 40.96
CA ASN A 160 -27.08 -7.87 42.10
C ASN A 160 -27.29 -6.63 42.98
N GLY A 161 -27.46 -5.44 42.38
CA GLY A 161 -27.83 -4.22 43.10
C GLY A 161 -29.16 -4.35 43.88
N GLN A 162 -30.19 -4.97 43.28
CA GLN A 162 -31.44 -5.27 43.98
C GLN A 162 -31.27 -6.29 45.11
N LEU A 163 -30.45 -7.33 44.91
CA LEU A 163 -30.13 -8.31 45.95
C LEU A 163 -29.33 -7.69 47.10
N GLN A 164 -28.37 -6.82 46.82
CA GLN A 164 -27.60 -6.09 47.84
C GLN A 164 -28.48 -5.09 48.61
N ALA A 165 -29.45 -4.44 47.95
CA ALA A 165 -30.45 -3.61 48.61
C ALA A 165 -31.34 -4.43 49.55
N LYS A 166 -31.84 -5.60 49.08
CA LYS A 166 -32.63 -6.54 49.90
C LYS A 166 -31.83 -7.11 51.07
N LEU A 167 -30.54 -7.41 50.86
CA LEU A 167 -29.63 -7.84 51.92
C LEU A 167 -29.52 -6.77 53.00
N ARG A 168 -29.27 -5.50 52.63
CA ARG A 168 -29.19 -4.38 53.58
C ARG A 168 -30.48 -4.17 54.37
N THR A 169 -31.65 -4.31 53.74
CA THR A 169 -32.93 -4.22 54.49
C THR A 169 -33.09 -5.39 55.47
N VAL A 170 -32.78 -6.63 55.04
CA VAL A 170 -32.86 -7.81 55.92
C VAL A 170 -31.83 -7.73 57.07
N GLU A 171 -30.61 -7.23 56.82
CA GLU A 171 -29.61 -6.95 57.86
C GLU A 171 -30.09 -5.87 58.83
N GLN A 172 -30.72 -4.80 58.34
CA GLN A 172 -31.27 -3.74 59.19
C GLN A 172 -32.42 -4.26 60.06
N ASP A 173 -33.33 -5.04 59.49
CA ASP A 173 -34.47 -5.60 60.24
C ASP A 173 -34.02 -6.71 61.20
N ALA A 174 -33.00 -7.50 60.86
CA ALA A 174 -32.38 -8.44 61.78
C ALA A 174 -31.66 -7.73 62.95
N ARG A 175 -31.09 -6.54 62.74
CA ARG A 175 -30.55 -5.71 63.83
C ARG A 175 -31.67 -5.20 64.75
N LYS A 176 -32.75 -4.62 64.21
CA LYS A 176 -33.93 -4.23 65.00
C LYS A 176 -34.49 -5.39 65.82
N ALA A 177 -34.72 -6.54 65.19
CA ALA A 177 -35.22 -7.73 65.86
C ALA A 177 -34.27 -8.26 66.95
N LYS A 178 -32.95 -8.08 66.79
CA LYS A 178 -31.96 -8.39 67.85
C LYS A 178 -32.04 -7.40 69.01
N GLU A 179 -32.13 -6.10 68.72
CA GLU A 179 -32.29 -5.03 69.72
C GLU A 179 -33.60 -5.20 70.50
N GLU A 180 -34.71 -5.47 69.82
CA GLU A 180 -36.01 -5.81 70.41
C GLU A 180 -35.93 -7.08 71.28
N ARG A 181 -35.25 -8.13 70.80
CA ARG A 181 -35.06 -9.36 71.59
C ARG A 181 -34.21 -9.13 72.83
N GLU A 182 -33.19 -8.27 72.76
CA GLU A 182 -32.36 -7.88 73.90
C GLU A 182 -33.15 -7.03 74.91
N GLN A 183 -33.98 -6.10 74.45
CA GLN A 183 -34.91 -5.35 75.30
C GLN A 183 -35.94 -6.27 75.99
N LEU A 184 -36.58 -7.18 75.23
CA LEU A 184 -37.50 -8.17 75.78
C LEU A 184 -36.80 -9.11 76.79
N GLN A 185 -35.57 -9.53 76.51
CA GLN A 185 -34.80 -10.34 77.45
C GLN A 185 -34.45 -9.58 78.74
N GLN A 186 -34.18 -8.27 78.66
CA GLN A 186 -34.00 -7.42 79.85
C GLN A 186 -35.31 -7.26 80.63
N GLN A 187 -36.44 -7.03 79.96
CA GLN A 187 -37.76 -6.95 80.60
C GLN A 187 -38.13 -8.28 81.29
N LEU A 188 -37.87 -9.42 80.66
CA LEU A 188 -38.17 -10.75 81.19
C LEU A 188 -37.27 -11.09 82.39
N LYS A 189 -35.99 -10.71 82.37
CA LYS A 189 -35.11 -10.76 83.55
C LYS A 189 -35.66 -9.89 84.69
N ALA A 190 -36.09 -8.66 84.40
CA ALA A 190 -36.65 -7.75 85.40
C ALA A 190 -38.00 -8.24 85.96
N SER A 191 -38.85 -8.91 85.16
CA SER A 191 -40.08 -9.53 85.67
C SER A 191 -39.79 -10.77 86.51
N ALA A 192 -38.83 -11.60 86.13
CA ALA A 192 -38.40 -12.76 86.93
C ALA A 192 -37.82 -12.32 88.30
N GLN A 193 -36.98 -11.29 88.31
CA GLN A 193 -36.46 -10.69 89.56
C GLN A 193 -37.58 -10.12 90.45
N ARG A 194 -38.62 -9.51 89.85
CA ARG A 194 -39.81 -9.06 90.60
C ARG A 194 -40.63 -10.23 91.15
N GLU A 195 -40.75 -11.32 90.41
CA GLU A 195 -41.46 -12.54 90.84
C GLU A 195 -40.70 -13.25 91.98
N GLU A 196 -39.37 -13.30 91.91
CA GLU A 196 -38.51 -13.84 92.98
C GLU A 196 -38.53 -12.96 94.24
N ALA A 197 -38.51 -11.63 94.08
CA ALA A 197 -38.73 -10.68 95.17
C ALA A 197 -40.14 -10.82 95.78
N ALA A 198 -41.17 -11.09 94.97
CA ALA A 198 -42.52 -11.36 95.46
C ALA A 198 -42.61 -12.69 96.23
N LYS A 199 -42.00 -13.77 95.72
CA LYS A 199 -41.94 -15.09 96.40
C LYS A 199 -41.19 -15.03 97.73
N THR A 200 -40.06 -14.33 97.78
CA THR A 200 -39.31 -14.14 99.04
C THR A 200 -40.05 -13.23 100.03
N ALA A 201 -40.79 -12.22 99.56
CA ALA A 201 -41.71 -11.45 100.40
C ALA A 201 -42.89 -12.30 100.92
N GLU A 202 -43.45 -13.17 100.10
CA GLU A 202 -44.54 -14.10 100.47
C GLU A 202 -44.06 -15.14 101.49
N GLN A 203 -42.86 -15.69 101.33
CA GLN A 203 -42.23 -16.58 102.32
C GLN A 203 -42.04 -15.87 103.67
N ARG A 204 -41.51 -14.64 103.66
CA ARG A 204 -41.40 -13.82 104.89
C ARG A 204 -42.77 -13.54 105.51
N ALA A 205 -43.79 -13.22 104.71
CA ALA A 205 -45.15 -13.02 105.19
C ALA A 205 -45.74 -14.29 105.82
N LYS A 206 -45.48 -15.47 105.23
CA LYS A 206 -45.86 -16.77 105.80
C LYS A 206 -45.15 -17.06 107.12
N GLU A 207 -43.84 -16.82 107.21
CA GLU A 207 -43.11 -16.93 108.48
C GLU A 207 -43.65 -15.98 109.56
N HIS A 208 -43.94 -14.72 109.21
CA HIS A 208 -44.56 -13.77 110.14
C HIS A 208 -45.95 -14.22 110.56
N GLY A 209 -46.74 -14.80 109.65
CA GLY A 209 -48.03 -15.44 109.95
C GLY A 209 -47.89 -16.60 110.95
N MET A 210 -46.94 -17.51 110.74
CA MET A 210 -46.66 -18.62 111.68
C MET A 210 -46.21 -18.11 113.05
N LYS A 211 -45.36 -17.07 113.11
CA LYS A 211 -44.91 -16.43 114.35
C LYS A 211 -46.10 -15.79 115.10
N LEU A 212 -47.01 -15.11 114.41
CA LEU A 212 -48.25 -14.56 114.98
C LEU A 212 -49.22 -15.66 115.44
N GLU A 213 -49.35 -16.76 114.69
CA GLU A 213 -50.19 -17.90 115.08
C GLU A 213 -49.64 -18.62 116.32
N GLN A 214 -48.31 -18.71 116.45
CA GLN A 214 -47.64 -19.23 117.65
C GLN A 214 -47.84 -18.31 118.85
N GLN A 215 -47.76 -16.98 118.66
CA GLN A 215 -48.09 -16.00 119.70
C GLN A 215 -49.57 -16.09 120.13
N LEU A 216 -50.50 -16.27 119.18
CA LEU A 216 -51.92 -16.51 119.48
C LEU A 216 -52.12 -17.81 120.27
N LYS A 217 -51.42 -18.90 119.94
CA LYS A 217 -51.47 -20.17 120.70
C LYS A 217 -50.95 -19.99 122.14
N LEU A 218 -49.85 -19.26 122.33
CA LEU A 218 -49.31 -18.94 123.66
C LEU A 218 -50.27 -18.05 124.49
N ALA A 219 -50.90 -17.05 123.86
CA ALA A 219 -51.93 -16.23 124.50
C ALA A 219 -53.19 -17.05 124.86
N HIS A 220 -53.58 -18.01 124.01
CA HIS A 220 -54.68 -18.93 124.32
C HIS A 220 -54.36 -19.82 125.52
N GLN A 221 -53.11 -20.28 125.64
CA GLN A 221 -52.64 -21.07 126.78
C GLN A 221 -52.59 -20.26 128.09
N SER A 222 -52.18 -18.98 128.05
CA SER A 222 -52.19 -18.13 129.26
C SER A 222 -53.62 -17.77 129.69
N ILE A 223 -54.55 -17.56 128.76
CA ILE A 223 -55.98 -17.40 129.06
C ILE A 223 -56.53 -18.68 129.71
N GLN A 224 -56.24 -19.86 129.15
CA GLN A 224 -56.67 -21.15 129.73
C GLN A 224 -56.07 -21.41 131.13
N ALA A 225 -54.84 -20.97 131.39
CA ALA A 225 -54.23 -21.02 132.71
C ALA A 225 -54.97 -20.12 133.72
N ALA A 226 -55.22 -18.85 133.36
CA ALA A 226 -55.98 -17.92 134.19
C ALA A 226 -57.41 -18.43 134.48
N ASP A 227 -58.05 -19.05 133.49
CA ASP A 227 -59.37 -19.67 133.61
C ASP A 227 -59.37 -20.89 134.55
N ALA A 228 -58.26 -21.64 134.62
CA ALA A 228 -58.05 -22.74 135.56
C ALA A 228 -57.80 -22.24 136.99
N GLU A 229 -57.07 -21.13 137.15
CA GLU A 229 -56.85 -20.46 138.44
C GLU A 229 -58.14 -19.83 138.98
N ALA A 230 -58.95 -19.19 138.13
CA ALA A 230 -60.28 -18.69 138.50
C ALA A 230 -61.20 -19.83 139.01
N LYS A 231 -61.19 -20.99 138.33
CA LYS A 231 -61.94 -22.19 138.76
C LYS A 231 -61.41 -22.78 140.08
N LYS A 232 -60.12 -22.62 140.38
CA LYS A 232 -59.50 -23.00 141.65
C LYS A 232 -59.93 -22.07 142.79
N HIS A 233 -59.97 -20.76 142.55
CA HIS A 233 -60.44 -19.77 143.53
C HIS A 233 -61.93 -19.94 143.88
N THR A 234 -62.80 -20.20 142.90
CA THR A 234 -64.22 -20.49 143.19
C THR A 234 -64.43 -21.74 144.04
N ARG A 235 -63.61 -22.79 143.87
CA ARG A 235 -63.67 -23.98 144.75
C ARG A 235 -63.25 -23.66 146.18
N SER A 236 -62.17 -22.91 146.38
CA SER A 236 -61.73 -22.50 147.72
C SER A 236 -62.76 -21.62 148.46
N LEU A 237 -63.63 -20.91 147.73
CA LEU A 237 -64.72 -20.13 148.33
C LEU A 237 -65.87 -21.02 148.82
N GLN A 238 -66.21 -22.08 148.07
CA GLN A 238 -67.24 -23.05 148.47
C GLN A 238 -66.80 -23.90 149.67
N GLU A 239 -65.52 -24.33 149.71
CA GLU A 239 -64.95 -25.05 150.86
C GLU A 239 -64.93 -24.23 152.15
N ALA A 240 -64.94 -22.89 152.08
CA ALA A 240 -65.06 -22.03 153.26
C ALA A 240 -66.50 -22.04 153.82
N GLN A 241 -67.51 -21.95 152.96
CA GLN A 241 -68.93 -21.92 153.35
C GLN A 241 -69.42 -23.25 153.95
N GLU A 242 -68.83 -24.38 153.56
CA GLU A 242 -69.10 -25.67 154.21
C GLU A 242 -68.43 -25.81 155.58
N ARG A 243 -67.25 -25.20 155.80
CA ARG A 243 -66.53 -25.28 157.09
C ARG A 243 -67.23 -24.48 158.19
N GLU A 244 -67.85 -23.36 157.86
CA GLU A 244 -68.62 -22.55 158.81
C GLU A 244 -69.83 -23.31 159.40
N ASN A 245 -70.53 -24.09 158.56
CA ASN A 245 -71.72 -24.83 159.00
C ASN A 245 -71.41 -26.10 159.81
N LYS A 246 -70.25 -26.74 159.59
CA LYS A 246 -69.84 -27.96 160.33
C LYS A 246 -69.40 -27.66 161.77
N LEU A 247 -68.89 -26.45 162.05
CA LEU A 247 -68.46 -26.03 163.40
C LEU A 247 -69.58 -25.73 164.41
N ARG A 248 -70.86 -25.90 164.04
CA ARG A 248 -72.01 -25.72 164.96
C ARG A 248 -72.58 -27.02 165.55
N THR A 249 -72.13 -28.19 165.09
CA THR A 249 -72.73 -29.49 165.47
C THR A 249 -71.82 -30.43 166.27
N GLU A 250 -70.53 -30.11 166.42
CA GLU A 250 -69.52 -31.03 166.98
C GLU A 250 -69.03 -30.60 168.39
N LEU A 251 -69.89 -29.93 169.17
CA LEU A 251 -69.56 -29.40 170.52
C LEU A 251 -70.13 -30.24 171.68
N THR A 252 -70.78 -31.38 171.42
CA THR A 252 -71.39 -32.24 172.46
C THR A 252 -71.09 -33.72 172.24
N ALA A 253 -70.35 -34.35 173.18
CA ALA A 253 -69.95 -35.77 173.20
C ALA A 253 -69.15 -36.24 171.95
N ALA A 254 -67.81 -36.27 171.90
CA ALA A 254 -66.74 -36.45 172.90
C ALA A 254 -66.52 -37.89 173.43
N VAL A 255 -65.22 -38.29 173.41
CA VAL A 255 -64.53 -39.36 174.16
C VAL A 255 -64.26 -40.72 173.46
N GLN A 256 -62.97 -41.12 173.55
CA GLN A 256 -62.32 -42.43 173.33
C GLN A 256 -62.14 -42.97 171.89
N ASN A 257 -61.02 -43.61 171.49
CA ASN A 257 -59.55 -43.64 171.80
C ASN A 257 -58.97 -44.88 171.04
N GLU A 258 -57.67 -45.16 170.75
CA GLU A 258 -56.39 -44.43 170.79
C GLU A 258 -55.28 -45.23 170.03
N SER A 259 -54.35 -44.54 169.34
CA SER A 259 -52.92 -44.95 169.15
C SER A 259 -52.59 -46.25 168.35
N SER A 260 -51.33 -46.63 168.02
CA SER A 260 -49.97 -46.06 168.21
C SER A 260 -49.04 -46.33 166.99
N TRP A 261 -48.33 -45.35 166.40
CA TRP A 261 -46.92 -44.91 166.63
C TRP A 261 -45.81 -46.01 166.46
N HIS A 262 -44.95 -45.97 165.42
CA HIS A 262 -43.59 -45.35 165.32
C HIS A 262 -42.49 -45.97 166.22
N LYS A 263 -41.16 -46.01 165.94
CA LYS A 263 -40.17 -45.28 165.09
C LYS A 263 -38.95 -46.25 164.80
N LEU A 264 -37.72 -45.97 164.30
CA LEU A 264 -36.91 -44.77 163.97
C LEU A 264 -36.06 -44.97 162.67
N ALA A 265 -34.71 -44.88 162.68
CA ALA A 265 -33.80 -44.85 161.50
C ALA A 265 -32.30 -45.13 161.82
N GLU A 266 -31.47 -45.20 160.77
CA GLU A 266 -29.97 -45.13 160.66
C GLU A 266 -29.03 -46.25 161.19
N LYS A 267 -28.19 -46.78 160.28
CA LYS A 267 -26.74 -46.42 160.18
C LYS A 267 -26.02 -46.99 158.93
N ARG A 268 -25.20 -46.12 158.29
CA ARG A 268 -23.82 -46.28 157.74
C ARG A 268 -23.44 -47.56 156.95
N ASN A 269 -23.01 -47.48 155.67
CA ASN A 269 -21.68 -47.03 155.14
C ASN A 269 -20.60 -48.13 155.22
N ASP A 270 -20.21 -48.77 154.10
CA ASP A 270 -18.85 -49.31 153.79
C ASP A 270 -18.77 -50.17 152.48
N GLU A 271 -19.25 -49.70 151.32
CA GLU A 271 -19.05 -50.41 150.02
C GLU A 271 -18.51 -49.56 148.85
N LEU A 272 -18.23 -48.26 149.04
CA LEU A 272 -17.82 -47.35 147.95
C LEU A 272 -16.33 -47.37 147.57
N SER A 273 -15.46 -47.99 148.37
CA SER A 273 -13.99 -47.92 148.22
C SER A 273 -13.36 -49.12 147.48
N ARG A 274 -14.02 -49.65 146.44
CA ARG A 274 -13.52 -50.79 145.64
C ARG A 274 -13.58 -50.63 144.11
N LEU A 275 -13.86 -49.43 143.60
CA LEU A 275 -13.94 -49.16 142.14
C LEU A 275 -13.01 -48.03 141.64
N GLU A 276 -12.27 -47.34 142.50
CA GLU A 276 -11.36 -46.25 142.10
C GLU A 276 -10.01 -46.74 141.53
N ILE A 277 -9.65 -48.02 141.74
CA ILE A 277 -8.34 -48.58 141.33
C ILE A 277 -8.34 -49.08 139.87
N THR A 278 -9.49 -49.19 139.22
CA THR A 278 -9.61 -49.62 137.80
C THR A 278 -9.80 -48.49 136.80
N LEU A 279 -9.77 -47.22 137.24
CA LEU A 279 -9.97 -46.06 136.36
C LEU A 279 -8.65 -45.50 135.79
N LEU A 280 -7.61 -45.38 136.63
CA LEU A 280 -6.31 -44.81 136.26
C LEU A 280 -5.56 -45.59 135.16
N GLU A 281 -5.64 -46.93 135.15
CA GLU A 281 -5.06 -47.73 134.05
C GLU A 281 -5.81 -47.61 132.70
N ALA A 282 -7.00 -47.02 132.69
CA ALA A 282 -7.73 -46.74 131.45
C ALA A 282 -7.31 -45.38 130.86
N GLU A 283 -7.17 -44.35 131.71
CA GLU A 283 -6.92 -42.97 131.27
C GLU A 283 -5.56 -42.79 130.56
N GLU A 284 -4.50 -43.45 131.04
CA GLU A 284 -3.19 -43.45 130.35
C GLU A 284 -3.24 -44.14 128.97
N ARG A 285 -4.12 -45.15 128.83
CA ARG A 285 -4.31 -45.90 127.57
C ARG A 285 -5.18 -45.12 126.58
N THR A 286 -6.17 -44.34 127.03
CA THR A 286 -6.88 -43.40 126.15
C THR A 286 -5.99 -42.24 125.72
N ASN A 287 -5.23 -41.61 126.62
CA ASN A 287 -4.36 -40.48 126.26
C ASN A 287 -3.30 -40.85 125.22
N SER A 288 -2.68 -42.02 125.36
CA SER A 288 -1.68 -42.51 124.38
C SER A 288 -2.29 -42.94 123.04
N LEU A 289 -3.55 -43.43 123.01
CA LEU A 289 -4.29 -43.67 121.76
C LEU A 289 -4.77 -42.36 121.12
N GLU A 290 -5.19 -41.36 121.90
CA GLU A 290 -5.59 -40.05 121.38
C GLU A 290 -4.41 -39.28 120.78
N GLU A 291 -3.22 -39.35 121.38
CA GLU A 291 -2.02 -38.74 120.80
C GLU A 291 -1.60 -39.44 119.49
N GLN A 292 -1.68 -40.77 119.42
CA GLN A 292 -1.45 -41.53 118.18
C GLN A 292 -2.52 -41.25 117.10
N LEU A 293 -3.79 -41.11 117.49
CA LEU A 293 -4.84 -40.68 116.56
C LEU A 293 -4.59 -39.24 116.09
N ARG A 294 -4.04 -38.36 116.94
CA ARG A 294 -3.74 -36.97 116.60
C ARG A 294 -2.54 -36.82 115.66
N THR A 295 -1.50 -37.63 115.79
CA THR A 295 -0.41 -37.66 114.81
C THR A 295 -0.89 -38.26 113.48
N VAL A 296 -1.59 -39.40 113.50
CA VAL A 296 -2.10 -40.05 112.28
C VAL A 296 -3.13 -39.18 111.54
N THR A 297 -3.98 -38.43 112.25
CA THR A 297 -4.88 -37.45 111.62
C THR A 297 -4.14 -36.23 111.08
N GLY A 298 -3.10 -35.74 111.78
CA GLY A 298 -2.23 -34.67 111.25
C GLY A 298 -1.50 -35.09 109.96
N GLU A 299 -0.94 -36.30 109.93
CA GLU A 299 -0.33 -36.89 108.74
C GLU A 299 -1.36 -37.12 107.61
N LEU A 300 -2.59 -37.53 107.96
CA LEU A 300 -3.69 -37.71 107.00
C LEU A 300 -4.14 -36.38 106.37
N GLU A 301 -4.31 -35.31 107.15
CA GLU A 301 -4.66 -33.99 106.60
C GLU A 301 -3.50 -33.41 105.79
N ALA A 302 -2.25 -33.53 106.24
CA ALA A 302 -1.09 -33.10 105.44
C ALA A 302 -0.99 -33.86 104.10
N ALA A 303 -1.25 -35.17 104.08
CA ALA A 303 -1.30 -35.97 102.86
C ALA A 303 -2.49 -35.60 101.95
N LYS A 304 -3.64 -35.19 102.53
CA LYS A 304 -4.79 -34.66 101.77
C LYS A 304 -4.46 -33.29 101.16
N GLU A 305 -3.84 -32.38 101.89
CA GLU A 305 -3.43 -31.06 101.37
C GLU A 305 -2.39 -31.19 100.25
N GLN A 306 -1.38 -32.06 100.43
CA GLN A 306 -0.41 -32.36 99.38
C GLN A 306 -1.11 -32.90 98.13
N ARG A 307 -1.96 -33.93 98.29
CA ARG A 307 -2.76 -34.51 97.20
C ARG A 307 -3.66 -33.48 96.52
N LEU A 308 -4.34 -32.61 97.26
CA LEU A 308 -5.16 -31.55 96.69
C LEU A 308 -4.31 -30.60 95.84
N SER A 309 -3.16 -30.17 96.35
CA SER A 309 -2.22 -29.33 95.60
C SER A 309 -1.66 -30.02 94.35
N GLU A 310 -1.54 -31.35 94.35
CA GLU A 310 -1.15 -32.14 93.17
C GLU A 310 -2.29 -32.31 92.18
N GLN A 311 -3.53 -32.47 92.65
CA GLN A 311 -4.72 -32.50 91.81
C GLN A 311 -4.98 -31.13 91.13
N GLU A 312 -4.76 -30.03 91.84
CA GLU A 312 -4.79 -28.66 91.28
C GLU A 312 -3.70 -28.44 90.22
N LYS A 313 -2.46 -28.89 90.48
CA LYS A 313 -1.36 -28.86 89.50
C LYS A 313 -1.66 -29.73 88.28
N SER A 314 -2.26 -30.92 88.46
CA SER A 314 -2.69 -31.77 87.34
C SER A 314 -3.76 -31.08 86.50
N ALA A 315 -4.79 -30.50 87.14
CA ALA A 315 -5.84 -29.76 86.45
C ALA A 315 -5.30 -28.56 85.66
N GLN A 316 -4.37 -27.78 86.24
CA GLN A 316 -3.74 -26.65 85.54
C GLN A 316 -2.89 -27.12 84.35
N LEU A 317 -2.12 -28.21 84.51
CA LEU A 317 -1.34 -28.80 83.42
C LEU A 317 -2.23 -29.42 82.33
N GLU A 318 -3.39 -29.97 82.69
CA GLU A 318 -4.39 -30.47 81.74
C GLU A 318 -5.08 -29.33 80.97
N GLU A 319 -5.38 -28.20 81.61
CA GLU A 319 -5.87 -26.98 80.94
C GLU A 319 -4.79 -26.38 80.02
N ASP A 320 -3.54 -26.26 80.48
CA ASP A 320 -2.42 -25.78 79.69
C ASP A 320 -2.18 -26.67 78.46
N LEU A 321 -2.19 -28.00 78.64
CA LEU A 321 -2.09 -28.98 77.55
C LEU A 321 -3.27 -28.89 76.58
N GLN A 322 -4.49 -28.62 77.05
CA GLN A 322 -5.64 -28.36 76.18
C GLN A 322 -5.47 -27.05 75.40
N SER A 323 -5.01 -25.97 76.04
CA SER A 323 -4.74 -24.69 75.38
C SER A 323 -3.62 -24.81 74.33
N LEU A 324 -2.58 -25.59 74.60
CA LEU A 324 -1.48 -25.85 73.68
C LEU A 324 -1.91 -26.73 72.51
N LYS A 325 -2.73 -27.78 72.74
CA LYS A 325 -3.33 -28.57 71.66
C LYS A 325 -4.24 -27.72 70.78
N ALA A 326 -5.04 -26.82 71.35
CA ALA A 326 -5.87 -25.88 70.59
C ALA A 326 -5.00 -24.96 69.72
N LYS A 327 -4.00 -24.30 70.30
CA LYS A 327 -3.02 -23.44 69.58
C LYS A 327 -2.30 -24.19 68.47
N LEU A 328 -1.85 -25.43 68.71
CA LEU A 328 -1.24 -26.28 67.70
C LEU A 328 -2.22 -26.58 66.55
N SER A 329 -3.45 -26.99 66.84
CA SER A 329 -4.46 -27.27 65.81
C SER A 329 -4.82 -26.04 64.97
N GLN A 330 -4.83 -24.85 65.58
CA GLN A 330 -5.00 -23.57 64.87
C GLN A 330 -3.82 -23.31 63.93
N VAL A 331 -2.58 -23.37 64.43
CA VAL A 331 -1.36 -23.16 63.63
C VAL A 331 -1.23 -24.21 62.51
N GLU A 332 -1.67 -25.45 62.72
CA GLU A 332 -1.75 -26.46 61.67
C GLU A 332 -2.80 -26.13 60.61
N GLY A 333 -3.97 -25.62 61.00
CA GLY A 333 -5.00 -25.13 60.08
C GLY A 333 -4.53 -23.93 59.25
N GLU A 334 -3.90 -22.94 59.89
CA GLU A 334 -3.30 -21.77 59.26
C GLU A 334 -2.15 -22.16 58.31
N ARG A 335 -1.30 -23.12 58.70
CA ARG A 335 -0.26 -23.67 57.83
C ARG A 335 -0.85 -24.40 56.62
N GLN A 336 -1.96 -25.13 56.79
CA GLN A 336 -2.64 -25.82 55.68
C GLN A 336 -3.34 -24.84 54.72
N SER A 337 -3.96 -23.77 55.22
CA SER A 337 -4.56 -22.73 54.35
C SER A 337 -3.49 -21.93 53.63
N ALA A 338 -2.41 -21.54 54.31
CA ALA A 338 -1.25 -20.88 53.70
C ALA A 338 -0.58 -21.75 52.63
N LYS A 339 -0.44 -23.07 52.86
CA LYS A 339 0.10 -24.01 51.85
C LYS A 339 -0.78 -24.07 50.60
N LYS A 340 -2.10 -24.19 50.76
CA LYS A 340 -3.06 -24.18 49.63
C LYS A 340 -3.04 -22.85 48.86
N ALA A 341 -2.94 -21.72 49.57
CA ALA A 341 -2.83 -20.41 48.94
C ALA A 341 -1.51 -20.25 48.16
N ALA A 342 -0.39 -20.77 48.67
CA ALA A 342 0.89 -20.79 47.97
C ALA A 342 0.91 -21.75 46.76
N GLU A 343 0.18 -22.86 46.83
CA GLU A 343 -0.02 -23.79 45.71
C GLU A 343 -0.82 -23.12 44.58
N LEU A 344 -1.97 -22.52 44.88
CA LEU A 344 -2.79 -21.77 43.92
C LEU A 344 -2.02 -20.58 43.30
N ALA A 345 -1.35 -19.77 44.11
CA ALA A 345 -0.52 -18.66 43.60
C ALA A 345 0.66 -19.15 42.73
N GLY A 346 1.13 -20.39 42.94
CA GLY A 346 2.11 -21.05 42.08
C GLY A 346 1.54 -21.52 40.74
N GLU A 347 0.26 -21.89 40.70
CA GLU A 347 -0.47 -22.23 39.47
C GLU A 347 -0.82 -20.97 38.67
N ASP A 348 -1.36 -19.92 39.31
CA ASP A 348 -1.63 -18.61 38.70
C ASP A 348 -0.36 -18.03 38.07
N LYS A 349 0.77 -18.09 38.79
CA LYS A 349 2.07 -17.62 38.28
C LYS A 349 2.55 -18.39 37.05
N ARG A 350 2.29 -19.70 36.96
CA ARG A 350 2.61 -20.50 35.77
C ARG A 350 1.75 -20.12 34.57
N GLN A 351 0.44 -19.95 34.78
CA GLN A 351 -0.49 -19.50 33.73
C GLN A 351 -0.06 -18.14 33.18
N LEU A 352 0.24 -17.16 34.06
CA LEU A 352 0.74 -15.85 33.65
C LEU A 352 2.11 -15.91 32.95
N GLU A 353 3.00 -16.81 33.33
CA GLU A 353 4.27 -17.04 32.62
C GLU A 353 4.06 -17.67 31.22
N GLU A 354 3.07 -18.55 31.06
CA GLU A 354 2.71 -19.16 29.77
C GLU A 354 2.00 -18.17 28.84
N GLU A 355 1.06 -17.38 29.35
CA GLU A 355 0.45 -16.27 28.62
C GLU A 355 1.49 -15.21 28.22
N SER A 356 2.41 -14.87 29.12
CA SER A 356 3.51 -13.94 28.84
C SER A 356 4.50 -14.47 27.77
N LYS A 357 4.70 -15.78 27.68
CA LYS A 357 5.47 -16.41 26.58
C LYS A 357 4.68 -16.37 25.28
N ARG A 358 3.39 -16.73 25.31
CA ARG A 358 2.51 -16.72 24.13
C ARG A 358 2.34 -15.33 23.53
N LEU A 359 2.20 -14.30 24.37
CA LEU A 359 2.12 -12.90 23.93
C LEU A 359 3.45 -12.40 23.35
N ARG A 360 4.60 -12.83 23.90
CA ARG A 360 5.91 -12.52 23.33
C ARG A 360 6.13 -13.18 21.97
N LEU A 361 5.81 -14.47 21.81
CA LEU A 361 5.89 -15.14 20.51
C LEU A 361 5.00 -14.45 19.47
N ARG A 362 3.77 -14.07 19.83
CA ARG A 362 2.87 -13.33 18.93
C ARG A 362 3.38 -11.92 18.60
N LEU A 363 4.09 -11.27 19.53
CA LEU A 363 4.75 -9.99 19.26
C LEU A 363 5.92 -10.17 18.29
N GLU A 364 6.78 -11.18 18.50
CA GLU A 364 7.87 -11.51 17.57
C GLU A 364 7.36 -11.90 16.17
N GLU A 365 6.24 -12.63 16.08
CA GLU A 365 5.56 -12.93 14.82
C GLU A 365 5.09 -11.64 14.13
N SER A 366 4.39 -10.76 14.86
CA SER A 366 3.95 -9.46 14.34
C SER A 366 5.11 -8.52 13.97
N GLU A 367 6.24 -8.58 14.68
CA GLU A 367 7.44 -7.80 14.37
C GLU A 367 8.13 -8.31 13.09
N ARG A 368 8.13 -9.64 12.85
CA ARG A 368 8.60 -10.23 11.58
C ARG A 368 7.69 -9.86 10.42
N GLU A 369 6.36 -10.00 10.57
CA GLU A 369 5.39 -9.57 9.55
C GLU A 369 5.60 -8.09 9.19
N MET A 370 5.77 -7.21 10.18
CA MET A 370 6.06 -5.79 9.94
C MET A 370 7.40 -5.54 9.24
N GLN A 371 8.44 -6.33 9.52
CA GLN A 371 9.72 -6.25 8.81
C GLN A 371 9.59 -6.70 7.34
N GLU A 372 8.82 -7.76 7.07
CA GLU A 372 8.50 -8.22 5.72
C GLU A 372 7.71 -7.17 4.92
N TYR A 373 6.73 -6.50 5.55
CA TYR A 373 6.01 -5.38 4.91
C TYR A 373 6.90 -4.16 4.64
N VAL A 374 7.87 -3.86 5.49
CA VAL A 374 8.84 -2.77 5.25
C VAL A 374 9.77 -3.12 4.09
N ALA A 375 10.35 -4.31 4.06
CA ALA A 375 11.21 -4.75 2.96
C ALA A 375 10.47 -4.74 1.61
N LEU A 376 9.22 -5.23 1.58
CA LEU A 376 8.37 -5.18 0.39
C LEU A 376 8.05 -3.75 -0.05
N ALA A 377 7.88 -2.81 0.90
CA ALA A 377 7.67 -1.40 0.58
C ALA A 377 8.94 -0.75 -0.01
N GLU A 378 10.12 -1.10 0.49
CA GLU A 378 11.42 -0.65 -0.05
C GLU A 378 11.64 -1.19 -1.47
N GLU A 379 11.43 -2.49 -1.72
CA GLU A 379 11.49 -3.10 -3.06
C GLU A 379 10.52 -2.42 -4.04
N LEU A 380 9.29 -2.12 -3.61
CA LEU A 380 8.30 -1.41 -4.42
C LEU A 380 8.76 0.02 -4.73
N GLU A 381 9.34 0.75 -3.77
CA GLU A 381 9.85 2.10 -4.00
C GLU A 381 11.08 2.11 -4.92
N GLU A 382 11.98 1.13 -4.83
CA GLU A 382 13.07 0.94 -5.79
C GLU A 382 12.56 0.62 -7.20
N SER A 383 11.59 -0.29 -7.32
CA SER A 383 10.99 -0.64 -8.61
C SER A 383 10.31 0.58 -9.27
N ARG A 384 9.66 1.44 -8.47
CA ARG A 384 9.09 2.71 -8.91
C ARG A 384 10.18 3.69 -9.37
N LYS A 385 11.24 3.89 -8.58
CA LYS A 385 12.37 4.76 -8.95
C LYS A 385 13.05 4.28 -10.24
N ALA A 386 13.14 2.96 -10.46
CA ALA A 386 13.65 2.39 -11.70
C ALA A 386 12.72 2.63 -12.90
N ALA A 387 11.39 2.59 -12.70
CA ALA A 387 10.42 2.95 -13.74
C ALA A 387 10.45 4.45 -14.07
N GLU A 388 10.53 5.33 -13.06
CA GLU A 388 10.64 6.79 -13.25
C GLU A 388 11.92 7.18 -14.00
N ARG A 389 13.06 6.50 -13.74
CA ARG A 389 14.30 6.68 -14.52
C ARG A 389 14.10 6.32 -15.99
N ARG A 390 13.57 5.13 -16.28
CA ARG A 390 13.27 4.69 -17.66
C ARG A 390 12.31 5.65 -18.37
N GLU A 391 11.29 6.15 -17.69
CA GLU A 391 10.36 7.12 -18.30
C GLU A 391 11.08 8.42 -18.68
N ASN A 392 11.98 8.92 -17.83
CA ASN A 392 12.79 10.10 -18.15
C ASN A 392 13.80 9.82 -19.27
N GLU A 393 14.47 8.66 -19.30
CA GLU A 393 15.33 8.23 -20.41
C GLU A 393 14.56 8.19 -21.75
N TRP A 394 13.32 7.66 -21.76
CA TRP A 394 12.45 7.67 -22.95
C TRP A 394 11.98 9.08 -23.32
N ARG A 395 11.69 9.96 -22.36
CA ARG A 395 11.33 11.36 -22.61
C ARG A 395 12.50 12.16 -23.21
N GLU A 396 13.72 11.94 -22.74
CA GLU A 396 14.93 12.55 -23.28
C GLU A 396 15.22 12.06 -24.71
N GLN A 397 15.09 10.75 -24.98
CA GLN A 397 15.19 10.19 -26.33
C GLN A 397 14.10 10.74 -27.27
N LEU A 398 12.86 10.87 -26.80
CA LEU A 398 11.77 11.47 -27.57
C LEU A 398 12.04 12.94 -27.89
N ALA A 399 12.56 13.71 -26.94
CA ALA A 399 12.93 15.12 -27.13
C ALA A 399 14.10 15.28 -28.11
N ALA A 400 15.11 14.39 -28.04
CA ALA A 400 16.20 14.35 -29.01
C ALA A 400 15.70 14.04 -30.42
N ALA A 401 14.87 13.00 -30.60
CA ALA A 401 14.29 12.64 -31.89
C ALA A 401 13.35 13.74 -32.44
N GLN A 402 12.66 14.49 -31.59
CA GLN A 402 11.88 15.67 -31.99
C GLN A 402 12.79 16.83 -32.44
N GLY A 403 13.95 17.02 -31.79
CA GLY A 403 14.96 17.99 -32.20
C GLY A 403 15.61 17.66 -33.54
N GLU A 404 15.96 16.39 -33.77
CA GLU A 404 16.43 15.90 -35.07
C GLU A 404 15.36 16.07 -36.15
N LEU A 405 14.11 15.71 -35.88
CA LEU A 405 13.01 15.88 -36.84
C LEU A 405 12.70 17.37 -37.12
N ALA A 406 13.03 18.29 -36.21
CA ALA A 406 12.99 19.73 -36.47
C ALA A 406 14.11 20.17 -37.43
N SER A 407 15.36 19.76 -37.21
CA SER A 407 16.46 20.13 -38.12
C SER A 407 16.36 19.46 -39.50
N TRP A 408 15.78 18.25 -39.58
CA TRP A 408 15.40 17.65 -40.87
C TRP A 408 14.33 18.48 -41.61
N ARG A 409 13.36 19.09 -40.90
CA ARG A 409 12.39 20.00 -41.52
C ARG A 409 12.98 21.35 -41.92
N GLU A 410 13.91 21.89 -41.15
CA GLU A 410 14.63 23.13 -41.52
C GLU A 410 15.49 22.90 -42.77
N THR A 411 16.20 21.77 -42.86
CA THR A 411 16.97 21.42 -44.05
C THR A 411 16.09 21.07 -45.25
N GLU A 412 14.95 20.40 -45.05
CA GLU A 412 13.94 20.21 -46.11
C GLU A 412 13.41 21.55 -46.64
N ALA A 413 13.05 22.49 -45.74
CA ALA A 413 12.55 23.80 -46.13
C ALA A 413 13.59 24.65 -46.88
N GLU A 414 14.86 24.59 -46.48
CA GLU A 414 15.95 25.28 -47.18
C GLU A 414 16.20 24.67 -48.57
N LEU A 415 16.15 23.34 -48.72
CA LEU A 415 16.22 22.66 -50.02
C LEU A 415 15.01 22.98 -50.90
N GLN A 416 13.81 23.07 -50.34
CA GLN A 416 12.62 23.54 -51.06
C GLN A 416 12.77 25.00 -51.53
N ARG A 417 13.40 25.87 -50.72
CA ARG A 417 13.70 27.26 -51.11
C ARG A 417 14.70 27.31 -52.27
N GLN A 418 15.78 26.54 -52.20
CA GLN A 418 16.78 26.43 -53.26
C GLN A 418 16.19 25.87 -54.56
N LEU A 419 15.29 24.87 -54.47
CA LEU A 419 14.55 24.36 -55.63
C LEU A 419 13.63 25.42 -56.24
N ALA A 420 12.97 26.26 -55.44
CA ALA A 420 12.14 27.36 -55.93
C ALA A 420 13.00 28.47 -56.58
N GLU A 421 14.15 28.80 -56.00
CA GLU A 421 15.14 29.74 -56.56
C GLU A 421 15.63 29.24 -57.92
N TRP A 422 16.07 27.98 -58.04
CA TRP A 422 16.45 27.38 -59.32
C TRP A 422 15.31 27.30 -60.33
N GLN A 423 14.08 27.00 -59.92
CA GLN A 423 12.92 27.04 -60.83
C GLN A 423 12.68 28.44 -61.37
N GLN A 424 12.83 29.48 -60.54
CA GLN A 424 12.74 30.88 -60.96
C GLN A 424 13.90 31.28 -61.89
N GLU A 425 15.13 30.84 -61.62
CA GLU A 425 16.28 31.07 -62.50
C GLU A 425 16.12 30.37 -63.85
N CYS A 426 15.61 29.13 -63.88
CA CYS A 426 15.30 28.42 -65.12
C CYS A 426 14.17 29.10 -65.90
N ALA A 427 13.12 29.59 -65.23
CA ALA A 427 12.03 30.33 -65.86
C ALA A 427 12.53 31.65 -66.46
N ALA A 428 13.26 32.46 -65.70
CA ALA A 428 13.86 33.71 -66.19
C ALA A 428 14.91 33.47 -67.28
N GLY A 429 15.62 32.34 -67.24
CA GLY A 429 16.49 31.89 -68.32
C GLY A 429 15.72 31.57 -69.61
N GLY A 430 14.59 30.87 -69.49
CA GLY A 430 13.67 30.60 -70.60
C GLY A 430 13.03 31.86 -71.19
N GLU A 431 12.62 32.81 -70.35
CA GLU A 431 12.13 34.11 -70.82
C GLU A 431 13.21 34.87 -71.58
N ARG A 432 14.46 34.91 -71.08
CA ARG A 432 15.59 35.54 -71.77
C ARG A 432 15.92 34.86 -73.11
N THR A 433 15.82 33.54 -73.22
CA THR A 433 16.04 32.87 -74.52
C THR A 433 14.89 33.13 -75.49
N LEU A 434 13.66 33.29 -75.00
CA LEU A 434 12.52 33.70 -75.81
C LEU A 434 12.65 35.16 -76.31
N THR A 435 13.05 36.11 -75.46
CA THR A 435 13.28 37.50 -75.90
C THR A 435 14.44 37.59 -76.89
N LEU A 436 15.57 36.96 -76.61
CA LEU A 436 16.71 36.91 -77.54
C LEU A 436 16.35 36.23 -78.87
N SER A 437 15.49 35.19 -78.86
CA SER A 437 14.99 34.57 -80.09
C SER A 437 14.03 35.46 -80.87
N ALA A 438 13.25 36.32 -80.18
CA ALA A 438 12.38 37.30 -80.83
C ALA A 438 13.20 38.45 -81.44
N GLU A 439 14.14 39.02 -80.68
CA GLU A 439 15.11 40.03 -81.14
C GLU A 439 15.91 39.53 -82.35
N TYR A 440 16.38 38.27 -82.32
CA TYR A 440 17.07 37.66 -83.46
C TYR A 440 16.15 37.54 -84.68
N GLY A 441 14.88 37.16 -84.50
CA GLY A 441 13.90 37.09 -85.58
C GLY A 441 13.48 38.45 -86.15
N GLU A 442 13.55 39.53 -85.35
CA GLU A 442 13.38 40.90 -85.83
C GLU A 442 14.62 41.40 -86.60
N LEU A 443 15.83 41.09 -86.11
CA LEU A 443 17.08 41.40 -86.80
C LEU A 443 17.21 40.63 -88.13
N GLU A 444 16.75 39.38 -88.20
CA GLU A 444 16.71 38.58 -89.43
C GLU A 444 15.77 39.23 -90.47
N LYS A 445 14.58 39.68 -90.05
CA LYS A 445 13.67 40.45 -90.92
C LYS A 445 14.25 41.78 -91.38
N GLN A 446 14.87 42.56 -90.49
CA GLN A 446 15.52 43.82 -90.86
C GLN A 446 16.66 43.58 -91.87
N LYS A 447 17.41 42.48 -91.72
CA LYS A 447 18.42 42.02 -92.67
C LYS A 447 17.81 41.62 -94.02
N GLU A 448 16.65 40.95 -94.04
CA GLU A 448 15.91 40.64 -95.27
C GLU A 448 15.36 41.91 -95.95
N GLU A 449 14.78 42.85 -95.20
CA GLU A 449 14.31 44.15 -95.68
C GLU A 449 15.45 44.99 -96.28
N ILE A 450 16.60 45.06 -95.60
CA ILE A 450 17.80 45.75 -96.10
C ILE A 450 18.37 45.03 -97.35
N ALA A 451 18.34 43.69 -97.39
CA ALA A 451 18.75 42.95 -98.57
C ALA A 451 17.83 43.22 -99.78
N ALA A 452 16.50 43.29 -99.56
CA ALA A 452 15.54 43.67 -100.58
C ALA A 452 15.74 45.12 -101.07
N GLN A 453 15.94 46.08 -100.16
CA GLN A 453 16.26 47.47 -100.51
C GLN A 453 17.57 47.59 -101.30
N LEU A 454 18.61 46.84 -100.92
CA LEU A 454 19.86 46.76 -101.67
C LEU A 454 19.65 46.15 -103.07
N GLN A 455 18.74 45.18 -103.21
CA GLN A 455 18.37 44.63 -104.51
C GLN A 455 17.60 45.66 -105.35
N GLU A 456 16.60 46.37 -104.82
CA GLU A 456 15.88 47.45 -105.53
C GLU A 456 16.84 48.58 -105.98
N ILE A 457 17.83 48.93 -105.15
CA ILE A 457 18.89 49.88 -105.49
C ILE A 457 19.81 49.31 -106.59
N THR A 458 20.08 48.01 -106.59
CA THR A 458 20.87 47.36 -107.65
C THR A 458 20.10 47.33 -108.97
N ASP A 459 18.84 46.88 -108.96
CA ASP A 459 17.97 46.79 -110.14
C ASP A 459 17.76 48.19 -110.76
N SER A 460 17.53 49.22 -109.94
CA SER A 460 17.41 50.61 -110.42
C SER A 460 18.75 51.19 -110.92
N TYR A 461 19.89 50.83 -110.33
CA TYR A 461 21.20 51.18 -110.86
C TYR A 461 21.48 50.49 -112.21
N GLU A 462 21.05 49.23 -112.39
CA GLU A 462 21.14 48.54 -113.68
C GLU A 462 20.27 49.24 -114.73
N ILE A 463 19.02 49.59 -114.41
CA ILE A 463 18.13 50.35 -115.31
C ILE A 463 18.77 51.68 -115.71
N ILE A 464 19.22 52.51 -114.76
CA ILE A 464 19.85 53.81 -115.04
C ILE A 464 21.15 53.62 -115.85
N SER A 465 21.91 52.55 -115.59
CA SER A 465 23.09 52.18 -116.37
C SER A 465 22.74 51.76 -117.81
N HIS A 466 21.60 51.10 -118.02
CA HIS A 466 21.08 50.75 -119.35
C HIS A 466 20.54 51.97 -120.10
N GLU A 467 19.77 52.84 -119.44
CA GLU A 467 19.30 54.13 -119.99
C GLU A 467 20.47 55.05 -120.37
N TYR A 468 21.50 55.13 -119.52
CA TYR A 468 22.70 55.92 -119.81
C TYR A 468 23.48 55.37 -121.01
N ARG A 469 23.60 54.04 -121.16
CA ARG A 469 24.20 53.39 -122.33
C ARG A 469 23.37 53.62 -123.61
N LEU A 470 22.03 53.60 -123.51
CA LEU A 470 21.14 53.94 -124.62
C LEU A 470 21.32 55.41 -125.02
N LEU A 471 21.31 56.35 -124.08
CA LEU A 471 21.51 57.78 -124.34
C LEU A 471 22.90 58.09 -124.91
N GLN A 472 23.94 57.31 -124.56
CA GLN A 472 25.25 57.39 -125.21
C GLN A 472 25.16 56.97 -126.68
N ALA A 473 24.55 55.81 -126.97
CA ALA A 473 24.38 55.33 -128.34
C ALA A 473 23.47 56.25 -129.19
N GLU A 474 22.41 56.82 -128.62
CA GLU A 474 21.57 57.82 -129.29
C GLU A 474 22.38 59.07 -129.66
N ARG A 475 23.21 59.58 -128.75
CA ARG A 475 24.11 60.72 -129.02
C ARG A 475 25.20 60.40 -130.04
N GLU A 476 25.65 59.16 -130.13
CA GLU A 476 26.57 58.71 -131.18
C GLU A 476 25.87 58.68 -132.54
N VAL A 477 24.68 58.09 -132.62
CA VAL A 477 23.84 58.09 -133.83
C VAL A 477 23.40 59.51 -134.24
N GLU A 478 23.18 60.43 -133.30
CA GLU A 478 22.95 61.85 -133.60
C GLU A 478 24.19 62.52 -134.19
N ARG A 479 25.39 62.24 -133.66
CA ARG A 479 26.66 62.73 -134.24
C ARG A 479 26.90 62.18 -135.63
N GLU A 480 26.62 60.91 -135.87
CA GLU A 480 26.68 60.29 -137.21
C GLU A 480 25.69 60.97 -138.18
N LYS A 481 24.45 61.21 -137.77
CA LYS A 481 23.44 61.94 -138.57
C LYS A 481 23.85 63.39 -138.86
N VAL A 482 24.53 64.06 -137.93
CA VAL A 482 25.09 65.41 -138.17
C VAL A 482 26.25 65.33 -139.16
N GLN A 483 27.17 64.38 -139.02
CA GLN A 483 28.27 64.17 -139.96
C GLN A 483 27.77 63.83 -141.37
N GLN A 484 26.76 62.96 -141.50
CA GLN A 484 26.12 62.66 -142.78
C GLN A 484 25.49 63.91 -143.42
N ARG A 485 24.79 64.74 -142.63
CA ARG A 485 24.25 66.03 -143.13
C ARG A 485 25.34 67.03 -143.50
N GLU A 486 26.47 67.06 -142.79
CA GLU A 486 27.62 67.88 -143.17
C GLU A 486 28.28 67.38 -144.46
N GLU A 487 28.35 66.07 -144.69
CA GLU A 487 28.81 65.49 -145.95
C GLU A 487 27.83 65.79 -147.10
N GLU A 488 26.53 65.61 -146.90
CA GLU A 488 25.50 65.96 -147.88
C GLU A 488 25.55 67.46 -148.22
N TYR A 489 25.71 68.32 -147.22
CA TYR A 489 25.87 69.76 -147.41
C TYR A 489 27.18 70.12 -148.14
N ARG A 490 28.29 69.41 -147.89
CA ARG A 490 29.52 69.56 -148.69
C ARG A 490 29.29 69.13 -150.14
N ARG A 491 28.73 67.95 -150.39
CA ARG A 491 28.44 67.47 -151.75
C ARG A 491 27.53 68.43 -152.50
N LEU A 492 26.45 68.90 -151.87
CA LEU A 492 25.53 69.89 -152.47
C LEU A 492 26.21 71.24 -152.71
N LYS A 493 27.14 71.67 -151.85
CA LYS A 493 27.95 72.88 -152.06
C LYS A 493 28.97 72.71 -153.19
N ASP A 494 29.59 71.55 -153.31
CA ASP A 494 30.53 71.22 -154.38
C ASP A 494 29.81 71.08 -155.73
N ASP A 495 28.60 70.51 -155.74
CA ASP A 495 27.72 70.46 -156.91
C ASP A 495 27.16 71.84 -157.28
N TYR A 496 26.80 72.67 -156.31
CA TYR A 496 26.46 74.08 -156.55
C TYR A 496 27.66 74.85 -157.11
N ALA A 497 28.89 74.58 -156.65
CA ALA A 497 30.09 75.20 -157.19
C ALA A 497 30.39 74.77 -158.64
N LYS A 498 30.12 73.50 -159.00
CA LYS A 498 30.15 73.05 -160.41
C LYS A 498 29.10 73.80 -161.24
N LEU A 499 27.85 73.83 -160.77
CA LEU A 499 26.75 74.49 -161.46
C LEU A 499 26.98 76.01 -161.59
N GLN A 500 27.66 76.64 -160.63
CA GLN A 500 28.07 78.03 -160.69
C GLN A 500 29.23 78.25 -161.68
N ASN A 501 30.19 77.33 -161.78
CA ASN A 501 31.23 77.38 -162.82
C ASN A 501 30.61 77.21 -164.22
N GLU A 502 29.73 76.22 -164.41
CA GLU A 502 28.96 76.04 -165.64
C GLU A 502 28.15 77.31 -165.98
N TYR A 503 27.45 77.90 -165.01
CA TYR A 503 26.72 79.15 -165.22
C TYR A 503 27.62 80.34 -165.60
N ASN A 504 28.84 80.40 -165.08
CA ASN A 504 29.83 81.42 -165.47
C ASN A 504 30.37 81.16 -166.90
N GLU A 505 30.67 79.91 -167.27
CA GLU A 505 31.07 79.54 -168.63
C GLU A 505 29.96 79.85 -169.66
N TRP A 506 28.69 79.68 -169.28
CA TRP A 506 27.55 80.10 -170.10
C TRP A 506 27.39 81.63 -170.19
N ILE A 507 27.86 82.40 -169.21
CA ILE A 507 27.92 83.87 -169.30
C ILE A 507 29.06 84.30 -170.24
N GLU A 508 30.26 83.73 -170.13
CA GLU A 508 31.37 84.03 -171.05
C GLU A 508 31.02 83.71 -172.52
N LEU A 509 30.21 82.67 -172.75
CA LEU A 509 29.67 82.35 -174.08
C LEU A 509 28.60 83.34 -174.59
N ILE A 510 27.88 84.03 -173.70
CA ILE A 510 26.88 85.03 -174.09
C ILE A 510 27.52 86.40 -174.34
N GLU A 511 28.59 86.75 -173.63
CA GLU A 511 29.30 88.03 -173.85
C GLU A 511 30.11 88.06 -175.17
N GLN A 512 30.45 86.90 -175.76
CA GLN A 512 31.16 86.84 -177.06
C GLN A 512 30.29 87.17 -178.29
N ASP A 513 28.96 87.16 -178.18
CA ASP A 513 28.06 87.37 -179.33
C ASP A 513 27.64 88.87 -179.51
N GLN A 514 28.12 89.80 -178.66
CA GLN A 514 27.80 91.23 -178.77
C GLN A 514 28.96 92.21 -178.42
N ASN A 515 30.10 92.13 -179.12
CA ASN A 515 30.85 93.30 -179.67
C ASN A 515 32.03 92.88 -180.57
#